data_AF-A0A6L9G851-F1
#
_entry.id   AF-A0A6L9G851-F1
#
_cell.length_a   1.000
_cell.length_b   1.000
_cell.length_c   1.000
_cell.angle_alpha   90.00
_cell.angle_beta   90.00
_cell.angle_gamma   90.00
#
_symmetry.space_group_name_H-M   'P 1'
#
loop_
_entity.id
_entity.type
_entity.pdbx_description
1 polymer ?
#
loop_
_entity_poly.entity_id
_entity_poly.type
_entity_poly.pdbx_seq_one_letter_code
_entity_poly.pdbx_strand_id
1 'polypeptide(L)'
;ETLAQTVTAKGYPAQLRADHAAHAGHLHHDDEATTLRRNFLIALALTLPVFIAEMGGHAVPAFHHWLMGAIGTPTLWLAELVLTALVLAFPGRVFFRIGIPALLKGAPEMNSLVALGAGAAFLYSTVVTLAPGLLPETARHVYFEAAAV
;
A
#
# COMPACT_ATOMS: atom_id res chain seq x y z
N GLU A 1 29.52 25.79 -24.28
CA GLU A 1 30.95 25.41 -24.33
C GLU A 1 31.81 26.23 -23.39
N THR A 2 31.68 27.55 -23.39
CA THR A 2 32.45 28.48 -22.54
C THR A 2 32.39 28.12 -21.05
N LEU A 3 31.23 27.71 -20.53
CA LEU A 3 31.05 27.38 -19.11
C LEU A 3 31.81 26.10 -18.70
N ALA A 4 31.77 25.05 -19.53
CA ALA A 4 32.48 23.79 -19.27
C ALA A 4 34.00 23.98 -19.31
N GLN A 5 34.48 24.86 -20.21
CA GLN A 5 35.90 25.23 -20.28
C GLN A 5 36.35 26.02 -19.04
N THR A 6 35.54 26.96 -18.55
CA THR A 6 35.86 27.73 -17.33
C THR A 6 35.93 26.85 -16.08
N VAL A 7 35.03 25.86 -15.96
CA VAL A 7 35.01 24.93 -14.81
C VAL A 7 36.19 23.96 -14.85
N THR A 8 36.54 23.46 -16.05
CA THR A 8 37.71 22.61 -16.27
C THR A 8 39.01 23.34 -15.94
N ALA A 9 39.14 24.62 -16.34
CA ALA A 9 40.30 25.44 -16.01
C ALA A 9 40.49 25.68 -14.50
N LYS A 10 39.42 25.56 -13.70
CA LYS A 10 39.46 25.64 -12.24
C LYS A 10 39.74 24.30 -11.55
N GLY A 11 40.13 23.27 -12.31
CA GLY A 11 40.52 21.95 -11.77
C GLY A 11 39.36 20.97 -11.60
N TYR A 12 38.15 21.32 -12.07
CA TYR A 12 36.99 20.44 -12.05
C TYR A 12 36.70 19.96 -13.48
N PRO A 13 37.06 18.73 -13.86
CA PRO A 13 36.88 18.25 -15.23
C PRO A 13 35.39 18.26 -15.60
N ALA A 14 35.01 19.14 -16.54
CA ALA A 14 33.63 19.32 -16.98
C ALA A 14 33.56 19.15 -18.50
N GLN A 15 32.71 18.24 -18.95
CA GLN A 15 32.45 18.00 -20.37
C GLN A 15 31.10 18.59 -20.75
N LEU A 16 30.98 19.07 -22.00
CA LEU A 16 29.69 19.43 -22.55
C LEU A 16 28.87 18.15 -22.66
N ARG A 17 27.72 18.10 -21.98
CA ARG A 17 26.79 16.98 -22.12
C ARG A 17 26.10 17.08 -23.48
N ALA A 18 26.76 16.59 -24.53
CA ALA A 18 26.20 16.45 -25.86
C ALA A 18 25.36 15.17 -25.93
N ASP A 19 24.25 15.12 -25.19
CA ASP A 19 23.23 14.09 -25.33
C ASP A 19 21.85 14.73 -25.33
N HIS A 20 21.44 15.20 -26.51
CA HIS A 20 20.05 15.09 -26.93
C HIS A 20 19.76 13.66 -27.41
N ALA A 21 20.01 12.67 -26.54
CA ALA A 21 19.22 11.43 -26.50
C ALA A 21 17.96 11.64 -25.63
N ALA A 22 17.49 12.88 -25.55
CA ALA A 22 16.32 13.32 -24.81
C ALA A 22 15.04 12.97 -25.58
N HIS A 23 14.81 11.68 -25.88
CA HIS A 23 13.49 11.14 -26.27
C HIS A 23 13.35 9.62 -26.10
N ALA A 24 14.37 8.90 -25.62
CA ALA A 24 14.17 7.53 -25.12
C ALA A 24 13.42 7.49 -23.77
N GLY A 25 13.16 8.63 -23.15
CA GLY A 25 12.42 8.73 -21.88
C GLY A 25 10.89 8.68 -22.05
N HIS A 26 10.33 9.10 -23.18
CA HIS A 26 8.86 9.17 -23.31
C HIS A 26 8.20 7.78 -23.31
N LEU A 27 8.79 6.78 -23.97
CA LEU A 27 8.24 5.41 -23.94
C LEU A 27 8.24 4.81 -22.53
N HIS A 28 9.29 5.05 -21.73
CA HIS A 28 9.41 4.44 -20.40
C HIS A 28 8.43 5.03 -19.36
N HIS A 29 8.09 6.31 -19.46
CA HIS A 29 7.13 6.94 -18.54
C HIS A 29 5.70 6.45 -18.79
N ASP A 30 5.34 6.18 -20.05
CA ASP A 30 4.03 5.67 -20.41
C ASP A 30 3.83 4.23 -19.87
N ASP A 31 4.87 3.40 -19.95
CA ASP A 31 4.85 2.02 -19.42
C ASP A 31 4.78 1.97 -17.88
N GLU A 32 5.44 2.91 -17.20
CA GLU A 32 5.38 3.00 -15.73
C GLU A 32 4.03 3.52 -15.25
N ALA A 33 3.48 4.56 -15.90
CA ALA A 33 2.18 5.11 -15.58
C ALA A 33 1.05 4.09 -15.78
N THR A 34 1.10 3.29 -16.85
CA THR A 34 0.12 2.23 -17.09
C THR A 34 0.21 1.12 -16.04
N THR A 35 1.42 0.75 -15.62
CA THR A 35 1.64 -0.23 -14.55
C THR A 35 1.10 0.27 -13.21
N LEU A 36 1.40 1.52 -12.84
CA LEU A 36 0.87 2.14 -11.62
C LEU A 36 -0.65 2.24 -11.66
N ARG A 37 -1.22 2.66 -12.80
CA ARG A 37 -2.68 2.72 -12.98
C ARG A 37 -3.33 1.34 -12.83
N ARG A 38 -2.73 0.29 -13.41
CA ARG A 38 -3.25 -1.08 -13.27
C ARG A 38 -3.20 -1.54 -11.82
N ASN A 39 -2.08 -1.32 -11.12
CA ASN A 39 -1.94 -1.69 -9.72
C ASN A 39 -2.94 -0.93 -8.83
N PHE A 40 -3.14 0.36 -9.10
CA PHE A 40 -4.16 1.17 -8.43
C PHE A 40 -5.57 0.63 -8.66
N LEU A 41 -5.93 0.29 -9.91
CA LEU A 41 -7.26 -0.26 -10.22
C LEU A 41 -7.48 -1.62 -9.57
N ILE A 42 -6.46 -2.47 -9.52
CA ILE A 42 -6.53 -3.77 -8.82
C ILE A 42 -6.70 -3.53 -7.31
N ALA A 43 -5.92 -2.62 -6.73
CA ALA A 43 -6.07 -2.25 -5.32
C ALA A 43 -7.49 -1.76 -5.05
N LEU A 44 -7.96 -0.79 -5.82
CA LEU A 44 -9.31 -0.23 -5.69
C LEU A 44 -10.40 -1.30 -5.78
N ALA A 45 -10.30 -2.23 -6.74
CA ALA A 45 -11.29 -3.28 -6.91
C ALA A 45 -11.31 -4.27 -5.72
N LEU A 46 -10.16 -4.54 -5.10
CA LEU A 46 -10.03 -5.43 -3.95
C LEU A 46 -10.38 -4.75 -2.63
N THR A 47 -10.13 -3.44 -2.50
CA THR A 47 -10.40 -2.66 -1.28
C THR A 47 -11.85 -2.22 -1.19
N LEU A 48 -12.52 -2.00 -2.32
CA LEU A 48 -13.92 -1.52 -2.33
C LEU A 48 -14.87 -2.41 -1.51
N PRO A 49 -14.85 -3.76 -1.63
CA PRO A 49 -15.72 -4.61 -0.83
C PRO A 49 -15.43 -4.51 0.67
N VAL A 50 -14.15 -4.45 1.05
CA VAL A 50 -13.72 -4.29 2.46
C VAL A 50 -14.21 -2.96 3.02
N PHE A 51 -14.01 -1.88 2.27
CA PHE A 51 -14.48 -0.54 2.64
C PHE A 51 -16.00 -0.49 2.82
N ILE A 52 -16.76 -1.06 1.88
CA ILE A 52 -18.23 -1.08 1.93
C ILE A 52 -18.74 -1.91 3.12
N ALA A 53 -18.11 -3.05 3.40
CA ALA A 53 -18.51 -3.92 4.52
C ALA A 53 -18.35 -3.19 5.86
N GLU A 54 -17.18 -2.61 6.12
CA GLU A 54 -16.86 -1.93 7.38
C GLU A 54 -17.55 -0.57 7.51
N MET A 55 -17.30 0.36 6.57
CA MET A 55 -17.86 1.71 6.66
C MET A 55 -19.37 1.73 6.38
N GLY A 56 -19.85 0.90 5.46
CA GLY A 56 -21.28 0.80 5.16
C GLY A 56 -22.07 0.22 6.34
N GLY A 57 -21.49 -0.72 7.08
CA GLY A 57 -22.07 -1.27 8.30
C GLY A 57 -22.29 -0.19 9.37
N HIS A 58 -21.32 0.68 9.58
CA HIS A 58 -21.45 1.77 10.57
C HIS A 58 -22.37 2.91 10.10
N ALA A 59 -22.41 3.19 8.79
CA ALA A 59 -23.24 4.26 8.23
C ALA A 59 -24.74 3.91 8.19
N VAL A 60 -25.08 2.63 7.97
CA VAL A 60 -26.47 2.19 7.80
C VAL A 60 -26.74 0.96 8.69
N PRO A 61 -27.41 1.11 9.85
CA PRO A 61 -27.68 0.02 10.77
C PRO A 61 -28.44 -1.17 10.14
N ALA A 62 -29.35 -0.88 9.19
CA ALA A 62 -30.08 -1.91 8.46
C ALA A 62 -29.16 -2.76 7.55
N PHE A 63 -28.13 -2.13 6.95
CA PHE A 63 -27.14 -2.84 6.14
C PHE A 63 -26.26 -3.74 7.01
N HIS A 64 -25.82 -3.25 8.17
CA HIS A 64 -25.08 -4.07 9.13
C HIS A 64 -25.85 -5.33 9.56
N HIS A 65 -27.12 -5.16 9.97
CA HIS A 65 -27.95 -6.31 10.35
C HIS A 65 -28.19 -7.29 9.20
N TRP A 66 -28.40 -6.78 7.98
CA TRP A 66 -28.55 -7.63 6.80
C TRP A 66 -27.26 -8.41 6.50
N LEU A 67 -26.12 -7.74 6.49
CA LEU A 67 -24.82 -8.34 6.19
C LEU A 67 -24.43 -9.41 7.21
N MET A 68 -24.64 -9.10 8.50
CA MET A 68 -24.41 -10.04 9.61
C MET A 68 -25.39 -11.22 9.56
N GLY A 69 -26.65 -11.00 9.16
CA GLY A 69 -27.64 -12.06 8.99
C GLY A 69 -27.40 -12.95 7.78
N ALA A 70 -26.81 -12.42 6.70
CA ALA A 70 -26.58 -13.14 5.46
C ALA A 70 -25.28 -13.98 5.49
N ILE A 71 -24.19 -13.42 6.05
CA ILE A 71 -22.84 -14.01 5.93
C ILE A 71 -22.29 -14.43 7.30
N GLY A 72 -22.68 -13.73 8.37
CA GLY A 72 -22.16 -13.93 9.73
C GLY A 72 -20.79 -13.27 9.94
N THR A 73 -20.57 -12.76 11.15
CA THR A 73 -19.35 -12.01 11.53
C THR A 73 -18.05 -12.77 11.28
N PRO A 74 -17.91 -14.05 11.67
CA PRO A 74 -16.64 -14.77 11.50
C PRO A 74 -16.28 -14.96 10.02
N THR A 75 -17.30 -15.22 9.18
CA THR A 75 -17.13 -15.39 7.74
C THR A 75 -16.76 -14.08 7.06
N LEU A 76 -17.39 -12.96 7.47
CA LEU A 76 -17.05 -11.61 6.98
C LEU A 76 -15.60 -11.26 7.27
N TRP A 77 -15.15 -11.43 8.53
CA TRP A 77 -13.77 -11.18 8.91
C TRP A 77 -12.77 -12.07 8.17
N LEU A 78 -13.12 -13.33 7.90
CA LEU A 78 -12.28 -14.21 7.09
C LEU A 78 -12.18 -13.72 5.63
N ALA A 79 -13.29 -13.25 5.06
CA ALA A 79 -13.30 -12.68 3.71
C ALA A 79 -12.47 -11.41 3.63
N GLU A 80 -12.58 -10.51 4.61
CA GLU A 80 -11.77 -9.29 4.72
C GLU A 80 -10.29 -9.61 4.89
N LEU A 81 -9.94 -10.59 5.74
CA LEU A 81 -8.57 -11.06 5.88
C LEU A 81 -7.99 -11.46 4.54
N VAL A 82 -8.72 -12.29 3.77
CA VAL A 82 -8.27 -12.75 2.45
C VAL A 82 -8.14 -11.57 1.48
N LEU A 83 -9.15 -10.71 1.37
CA LEU A 83 -9.13 -9.57 0.46
C LEU A 83 -7.98 -8.60 0.79
N THR A 84 -7.83 -8.21 2.05
CA THR A 84 -6.74 -7.33 2.50
C THR A 84 -5.37 -7.99 2.31
N ALA A 85 -5.25 -9.29 2.53
CA ALA A 85 -4.00 -10.01 2.23
C ALA A 85 -3.65 -9.93 0.73
N LEU A 86 -4.62 -10.05 -0.17
CA LEU A 86 -4.40 -9.89 -1.62
C LEU A 86 -3.97 -8.44 -1.95
N VAL A 87 -4.60 -7.43 -1.36
CA VAL A 87 -4.20 -6.02 -1.54
C VAL A 87 -2.75 -5.81 -1.13
N LEU A 88 -2.34 -6.30 0.04
CA LEU A 88 -0.98 -6.13 0.55
C LEU A 88 0.04 -6.97 -0.25
N ALA A 89 -0.33 -8.16 -0.70
CA ALA A 89 0.58 -9.06 -1.41
C ALA A 89 0.80 -8.69 -2.89
N PHE A 90 -0.17 -8.05 -3.54
CA PHE A 90 -0.08 -7.66 -4.95
C PHE A 90 0.27 -6.17 -5.12
N PRO A 91 -0.68 -5.21 -5.15
CA PRO A 91 -0.34 -3.81 -5.37
C PRO A 91 0.46 -3.21 -4.21
N GLY A 92 0.20 -3.64 -2.96
CA GLY A 92 0.88 -3.12 -1.77
C GLY A 92 2.31 -3.62 -1.56
N ARG A 93 2.75 -4.67 -2.26
CA ARG A 93 4.05 -5.33 -2.03
C ARG A 93 5.24 -4.40 -2.18
N VAL A 94 5.13 -3.38 -3.04
CA VAL A 94 6.20 -2.41 -3.27
C VAL A 94 6.56 -1.67 -1.98
N PHE A 95 5.56 -1.29 -1.17
CA PHE A 95 5.76 -0.60 0.09
C PHE A 95 6.55 -1.46 1.08
N PHE A 96 6.20 -2.73 1.24
CA PHE A 96 6.92 -3.65 2.13
C PHE A 96 8.35 -3.94 1.63
N ARG A 97 8.52 -4.10 0.31
CA ARG A 97 9.83 -4.40 -0.28
C ARG A 97 10.83 -3.25 -0.10
N ILE A 98 10.37 -2.00 -0.11
CA ILE A 98 11.21 -0.80 0.04
C ILE A 98 11.28 -0.36 1.51
N GLY A 99 10.14 -0.33 2.18
CA GLY A 99 9.96 0.22 3.51
C GLY A 99 10.58 -0.61 4.63
N ILE A 100 10.46 -1.95 4.61
CA ILE A 100 11.05 -2.78 5.68
C ILE A 100 12.58 -2.63 5.69
N PRO A 101 13.31 -2.76 4.57
CA PRO A 101 14.76 -2.54 4.57
C PRO A 101 15.17 -1.12 4.97
N ALA A 102 14.43 -0.09 4.57
CA ALA A 102 14.72 1.30 4.92
C ALA A 102 14.56 1.55 6.44
N LEU A 103 13.49 1.03 7.03
CA LEU A 103 13.26 1.05 8.47
C LEU A 103 14.40 0.35 9.24
N LEU A 104 14.78 -0.86 8.82
CA LEU A 104 15.84 -1.64 9.46
C LEU A 104 17.22 -0.99 9.38
N LYS A 105 17.47 -0.18 8.34
CA LYS A 105 18.71 0.59 8.16
C LYS A 105 18.72 1.91 8.95
N GLY A 106 17.67 2.21 9.71
CA GLY A 106 17.56 3.46 10.48
C GLY A 106 17.33 4.70 9.62
N ALA A 107 16.89 4.53 8.36
CA ALA A 107 16.56 5.61 7.44
C ALA A 107 15.08 5.53 7.03
N PRO A 108 14.13 5.69 7.99
CA PRO A 108 12.70 5.57 7.71
C PRO A 108 12.24 6.66 6.75
N GLU A 109 11.40 6.26 5.80
CA GLU A 109 10.76 7.15 4.83
C GLU A 109 9.28 6.78 4.64
N MET A 110 8.60 7.38 3.66
CA MET A 110 7.16 7.21 3.43
C MET A 110 6.74 5.74 3.28
N ASN A 111 7.43 4.93 2.47
CA ASN A 111 7.11 3.51 2.28
C ASN A 111 7.30 2.71 3.57
N SER A 112 8.28 3.08 4.39
CA SER A 112 8.54 2.50 5.72
C SER A 112 7.36 2.73 6.67
N LEU A 113 6.82 3.95 6.67
CA LEU A 113 5.64 4.31 7.46
C LEU A 113 4.41 3.52 6.98
N VAL A 114 4.17 3.48 5.66
CA VAL A 114 3.04 2.73 5.07
C VAL A 114 3.14 1.24 5.39
N ALA A 115 4.31 0.63 5.19
CA ALA A 115 4.54 -0.79 5.49
C ALA A 115 4.32 -1.11 6.97
N LEU A 116 4.77 -0.23 7.88
CA LEU A 116 4.56 -0.42 9.31
C LEU A 116 3.09 -0.28 9.70
N GLY A 117 2.41 0.76 9.23
CA GLY A 117 1.01 1.04 9.56
C GLY A 117 0.07 -0.06 9.04
N ALA A 118 0.13 -0.34 7.73
CA ALA A 118 -0.69 -1.36 7.11
C ALA A 118 -0.36 -2.77 7.65
N GLY A 119 0.93 -3.06 7.88
CA GLY A 119 1.37 -4.32 8.47
C GLY A 119 0.85 -4.51 9.90
N ALA A 120 0.91 -3.48 10.74
CA ALA A 120 0.41 -3.54 12.11
C ALA A 120 -1.11 -3.76 12.15
N ALA A 121 -1.87 -3.00 11.35
CA ALA A 121 -3.32 -3.14 11.26
C ALA A 121 -3.72 -4.55 10.75
N PHE A 122 -3.04 -5.06 9.72
CA PHE A 122 -3.29 -6.40 9.19
C PHE A 122 -2.97 -7.52 10.19
N LEU A 123 -1.81 -7.45 10.85
CA LEU A 123 -1.39 -8.47 11.81
C LEU A 123 -2.30 -8.50 13.04
N TYR A 124 -2.67 -7.34 13.58
CA TYR A 124 -3.61 -7.25 14.69
C TYR A 124 -4.96 -7.88 14.33
N SER A 125 -5.50 -7.47 13.18
CA SER A 125 -6.79 -7.98 12.69
C SER A 125 -6.74 -9.49 12.45
N THR A 126 -5.63 -9.99 11.91
CA THR A 126 -5.40 -11.43 11.72
C THR A 126 -5.44 -12.19 13.06
N VAL A 127 -4.84 -11.65 14.12
CA VAL A 127 -4.91 -12.26 15.47
C VAL A 127 -6.33 -12.25 16.00
N VAL A 128 -7.06 -11.14 15.84
CA VAL A 128 -8.48 -11.04 16.24
C VAL A 128 -9.32 -12.08 15.50
N THR A 129 -9.11 -12.26 14.20
CA THR A 129 -9.90 -13.19 13.37
C THR A 129 -9.57 -14.67 13.62
N LEU A 130 -8.28 -15.02 13.68
CA LEU A 130 -7.85 -16.43 13.74
C LEU A 130 -7.67 -16.96 15.17
N ALA A 131 -7.39 -16.07 16.13
CA ALA A 131 -7.12 -16.43 17.52
C ALA A 131 -7.80 -15.46 18.51
N PRO A 132 -9.14 -15.26 18.42
CA PRO A 132 -9.86 -14.29 19.26
C PRO A 132 -9.71 -14.57 20.76
N GLY A 133 -9.45 -15.81 21.16
CA GLY A 133 -9.23 -16.21 22.55
C GLY A 133 -7.96 -15.64 23.20
N LEU A 134 -7.00 -15.12 22.42
CA LEU A 134 -5.82 -14.44 22.94
C LEU A 134 -6.12 -13.03 23.44
N LEU A 135 -7.29 -12.48 23.09
CA LEU A 135 -7.66 -11.10 23.36
C LEU A 135 -8.94 -11.03 24.22
N PRO A 136 -9.02 -10.05 25.14
CA PRO A 136 -10.26 -9.73 25.83
C PRO A 136 -11.36 -9.34 24.84
N GLU A 137 -12.62 -9.63 25.16
CA GLU A 137 -13.76 -9.36 24.27
C GLU A 137 -13.84 -7.89 23.83
N THR A 138 -13.54 -6.97 24.74
CA THR A 138 -13.54 -5.51 24.48
C THR A 138 -12.44 -5.04 23.52
N ALA A 139 -11.47 -5.90 23.19
CA ALA A 139 -10.37 -5.57 22.29
C ALA A 139 -10.54 -6.22 20.89
N ARG A 140 -11.58 -7.02 20.67
CA ARG A 140 -11.76 -7.78 19.42
C ARG A 140 -12.38 -6.93 18.30
N HIS A 141 -11.65 -5.92 17.85
CA HIS A 141 -11.99 -5.09 16.70
C HIS A 141 -11.04 -5.38 15.54
N VAL A 142 -11.56 -5.53 14.32
CA VAL A 142 -10.72 -5.68 13.13
C VAL A 142 -10.47 -4.31 12.50
N TYR A 143 -9.33 -4.19 11.82
CA TYR A 143 -8.84 -2.99 11.14
C TYR A 143 -8.35 -3.34 9.72
N PHE A 144 -9.01 -4.32 9.08
CA PHE A 144 -8.66 -4.73 7.71
C PHE A 144 -8.89 -3.61 6.70
N GLU A 145 -9.87 -2.74 6.94
CA GLU A 145 -10.13 -1.53 6.14
C GLU A 145 -8.93 -0.57 6.20
N ALA A 146 -8.46 -0.19 7.39
CA ALA A 146 -7.30 0.69 7.56
C ALA A 146 -5.99 0.12 7.00
N ALA A 147 -5.87 -1.21 6.91
CA ALA A 147 -4.73 -1.85 6.26
C ALA A 147 -4.84 -1.83 4.73
N ALA A 148 -6.05 -1.79 4.18
CA ALA A 148 -6.31 -1.95 2.76
C ALA A 148 -6.44 -0.59 2.01
N VAL A 149 -6.97 0.45 2.67
CA VAL A 149 -7.26 1.78 2.11
C VAL A 149 -6.12 2.76 2.38
#